data_AF-A0A2H3TVJ6-F1
#
_entry.id   AF-A0A2H3TVJ6-F1
#
_cell.length_a   1.000
_cell.length_b   1.000
_cell.length_c   1.000
_cell.angle_alpha   90.00
_cell.angle_beta   90.00
_cell.angle_gamma   90.00
#
_symmetry.space_group_name_H-M   'P 1'
#
loop_
_entity.id
_entity.type
_entity.pdbx_description
1 polymer ?
#
loop_
_entity_poly.entity_id
_entity_poly.type
_entity_poly.pdbx_seq_one_letter_code
_entity_poly.pdbx_strand_id
1 'polypeptide(L)'
;MESLDLIYFHSALHILICKSCKSVFATSIRSHVRMFHRGLALSKQELKKYEESFQGLSPICDRNVIRNLQPSSQDPAIPHLPLHLDNILCLYCEDQKRPYVCRSETHMREHLHLVHGRQSHRRGQRYENGILEAWQKEGVACAPVACQTLFKASSNRRYFPVLAPELESTSVSEPISSEISHAPALTVDGSGELDAGASSGYLQSSLPLETLIEEKLIQAAHLAATPAQHTQDQLQREVSPTSEQYRWIQFTEWGRYLAEYPLKAAARLLDLPSEES
;
A
#
# COMPACT_ATOMS: atom_id res chain seq x y z
N MET A 1 3.77 -26.43 -31.99
CA MET A 1 3.37 -27.36 -30.90
C MET A 1 3.60 -26.64 -29.57
N GLU A 2 2.86 -25.55 -29.32
CA GLU A 2 3.25 -24.54 -28.31
C GLU A 2 2.25 -24.38 -27.15
N SER A 3 1.19 -25.19 -27.11
CA SER A 3 0.01 -25.02 -26.22
C SER A 3 0.27 -25.12 -24.70
N LEU A 4 1.52 -25.31 -24.28
CA LEU A 4 1.92 -25.56 -22.89
C LEU A 4 2.79 -24.44 -22.28
N ASP A 5 3.13 -23.37 -23.00
CA ASP A 5 3.88 -22.23 -22.40
C ASP A 5 2.95 -21.17 -21.75
N LEU A 6 1.90 -21.62 -21.06
CA LEU A 6 0.86 -20.74 -20.49
C LEU A 6 1.28 -20.07 -19.17
N ILE A 7 2.18 -20.71 -18.41
CA ILE A 7 2.50 -20.39 -17.02
C ILE A 7 4.00 -20.21 -16.88
N TYR A 8 4.36 -19.07 -16.31
CA TYR A 8 5.72 -18.70 -15.91
C TYR A 8 5.89 -18.90 -14.41
N PHE A 9 7.07 -19.34 -13.97
CA PHE A 9 7.44 -19.42 -12.56
C PHE A 9 8.50 -18.35 -12.26
N HIS A 10 8.19 -17.46 -11.32
CA HIS A 10 9.12 -16.41 -10.88
C HIS A 10 9.88 -16.90 -9.65
N SER A 11 11.10 -17.38 -9.86
CA SER A 11 11.92 -18.07 -8.84
C SER A 11 12.10 -17.28 -7.55
N ALA A 12 12.56 -16.02 -7.64
CA ALA A 12 12.86 -15.19 -6.47
C ALA A 12 11.65 -14.90 -5.54
N LEU A 13 10.42 -15.17 -5.99
CA LEU A 13 9.20 -15.05 -5.18
C LEU A 13 8.42 -16.38 -5.06
N HIS A 14 8.91 -17.46 -5.67
CA HIS A 14 8.25 -18.76 -5.80
C HIS A 14 6.77 -18.68 -6.27
N ILE A 15 6.41 -17.76 -7.15
CA ILE A 15 5.02 -17.56 -7.63
C ILE A 15 4.78 -18.06 -9.06
N LEU A 16 3.57 -18.55 -9.33
CA LEU A 16 3.10 -18.94 -10.66
C LEU A 16 2.28 -17.82 -11.31
N ILE A 17 2.70 -17.40 -12.51
CA ILE A 17 2.11 -16.29 -13.26
C ILE A 17 1.55 -16.83 -14.57
N CYS A 18 0.24 -16.69 -14.80
CA CYS A 18 -0.32 -17.06 -16.10
C CYS A 18 -0.07 -15.93 -17.12
N LYS A 19 0.64 -16.24 -18.20
CA LYS A 19 1.02 -15.27 -19.25
C LYS A 19 -0.20 -14.68 -19.97
N SER A 20 -1.22 -15.51 -20.22
CA SER A 20 -2.50 -15.10 -20.83
C SER A 20 -3.33 -14.23 -19.87
N CYS A 21 -3.52 -14.66 -18.61
CA CYS A 21 -4.25 -13.85 -17.64
C CYS A 21 -3.51 -12.57 -17.21
N LYS A 22 -2.18 -12.49 -17.38
CA LYS A 22 -1.30 -11.44 -16.83
C LYS A 22 -1.58 -11.21 -15.34
N SER A 23 -1.48 -12.29 -14.56
CA SER A 23 -1.70 -12.29 -13.10
C SER A 23 -1.16 -13.56 -12.44
N VAL A 24 -0.80 -13.45 -11.17
CA VAL A 24 -0.58 -14.59 -10.26
C VAL A 24 -1.91 -15.29 -9.98
N PHE A 25 -1.86 -16.61 -9.76
CA PHE A 25 -2.99 -17.40 -9.27
C PHE A 25 -2.58 -18.24 -8.05
N ALA A 26 -3.53 -18.46 -7.14
CA ALA A 26 -3.33 -19.12 -5.85
C ALA A 26 -4.14 -20.43 -5.78
N THR A 27 -3.99 -21.25 -6.82
CA THR A 27 -4.70 -22.53 -7.03
C THR A 27 -3.81 -23.48 -7.81
N SER A 28 -4.14 -24.78 -7.82
CA SER A 28 -3.47 -25.76 -8.70
C SER A 28 -3.54 -25.35 -10.17
N ILE A 29 -2.48 -25.66 -10.92
CA ILE A 29 -2.34 -25.35 -12.35
C ILE A 29 -3.55 -25.88 -13.12
N ARG A 30 -3.89 -27.16 -12.89
CA ARG A 30 -5.06 -27.81 -13.48
C ARG A 30 -6.38 -27.10 -13.15
N SER A 31 -6.51 -26.50 -11.97
CA SER A 31 -7.73 -25.77 -11.57
C SER A 31 -7.81 -24.41 -12.26
N HIS A 32 -6.69 -23.67 -12.31
CA HIS A 32 -6.60 -22.39 -13.01
C HIS A 32 -6.95 -22.55 -14.51
N VAL A 33 -6.33 -23.51 -15.20
CA VAL A 33 -6.59 -23.77 -16.63
C VAL A 33 -8.06 -24.12 -16.88
N ARG A 34 -8.64 -25.02 -16.07
CA ARG A 34 -10.05 -25.42 -16.20
C ARG A 34 -11.05 -24.30 -15.92
N MET A 35 -10.72 -23.34 -15.07
CA MET A 35 -11.61 -22.22 -14.77
C MET A 35 -11.54 -21.13 -15.84
N PHE A 36 -10.33 -20.69 -16.19
CA PHE A 36 -10.08 -19.46 -16.95
C PHE A 36 -9.71 -19.69 -18.42
N HIS A 37 -9.22 -20.87 -18.80
CA HIS A 37 -8.73 -21.19 -20.15
C HIS A 37 -9.49 -22.39 -20.75
N ARG A 38 -10.82 -22.39 -20.63
CA ARG A 38 -11.71 -23.50 -21.04
C ARG A 38 -11.58 -23.90 -22.53
N GLY A 39 -11.09 -23.01 -23.38
CA GLY A 39 -10.80 -23.29 -24.80
C GLY A 39 -9.53 -24.09 -25.05
N LEU A 40 -8.64 -24.24 -24.05
CA LEU A 40 -7.50 -25.15 -24.15
C LEU A 40 -7.98 -26.60 -23.93
N ALA A 41 -8.09 -27.34 -25.03
CA ALA A 41 -8.51 -28.75 -25.06
C ALA A 41 -7.45 -29.73 -24.51
N LEU A 42 -6.81 -29.39 -23.40
CA LEU A 42 -5.78 -30.22 -22.73
C LEU A 42 -6.43 -31.36 -21.94
N SER A 43 -5.95 -32.58 -22.16
CA SER A 43 -6.43 -33.76 -21.45
C SER A 43 -6.07 -33.74 -19.96
N LYS A 44 -6.73 -34.61 -19.17
CA LYS A 44 -6.40 -34.84 -17.76
C LYS A 44 -4.94 -35.31 -17.56
N GLN A 45 -4.34 -35.96 -18.55
CA GLN A 45 -2.96 -36.44 -18.46
C GLN A 45 -1.94 -35.35 -18.78
N GLU A 46 -2.18 -34.53 -19.82
CA GLU A 46 -1.31 -33.40 -20.15
C GLU A 46 -1.30 -32.37 -19.02
N LEU A 47 -2.47 -32.02 -18.46
CA LEU A 47 -2.56 -31.15 -17.28
C LEU A 47 -1.87 -31.73 -16.05
N LYS A 48 -1.77 -33.06 -15.91
CA LYS A 48 -1.02 -33.69 -14.81
C LYS A 48 0.49 -33.54 -15.06
N LYS A 49 0.99 -33.93 -16.23
CA LYS A 49 2.41 -33.78 -16.62
C LYS A 49 2.88 -32.32 -16.52
N TYR A 50 2.03 -31.38 -16.93
CA TYR A 50 2.33 -29.94 -16.88
C TYR A 50 2.26 -29.35 -15.46
N GLU A 51 1.54 -29.98 -14.53
CA GLU A 51 1.57 -29.59 -13.11
C GLU A 51 2.79 -30.22 -12.40
N GLU A 52 3.15 -31.46 -12.78
CA GLU A 52 4.34 -32.18 -12.30
C GLU A 52 5.65 -31.48 -12.65
N SER A 53 5.74 -30.81 -13.81
CA SER A 53 6.94 -30.03 -14.18
C SER A 53 7.25 -28.83 -13.28
N PHE A 54 6.31 -28.39 -12.42
CA PHE A 54 6.55 -27.37 -11.40
C PHE A 54 6.72 -27.94 -9.98
N GLN A 55 6.55 -29.26 -9.79
CA GLN A 55 6.55 -29.87 -8.46
C GLN A 55 7.90 -29.73 -7.73
N GLY A 56 9.01 -29.77 -8.46
CA GLY A 56 10.36 -29.54 -7.92
C GLY A 56 10.71 -28.07 -7.64
N LEU A 57 9.83 -27.12 -7.98
CA LEU A 57 10.05 -25.67 -7.82
C LEU A 57 9.38 -25.10 -6.56
N SER A 58 8.61 -25.93 -5.85
CA SER A 58 7.88 -25.58 -4.62
C SER A 58 7.13 -24.23 -4.67
N PRO A 59 6.24 -24.03 -5.67
CA PRO A 59 5.51 -22.76 -5.80
C PRO A 59 4.57 -22.49 -4.62
N ILE A 60 4.56 -21.25 -4.15
CA ILE A 60 3.63 -20.76 -3.13
C ILE A 60 2.24 -20.69 -3.76
N CYS A 61 1.33 -21.55 -3.29
CA CYS A 61 -0.08 -21.54 -3.68
C CYS A 61 -1.00 -20.83 -2.66
N ASP A 62 -0.50 -20.42 -1.49
CA ASP A 62 -1.32 -19.71 -0.49
C ASP A 62 -1.56 -18.25 -0.89
N ARG A 63 -2.84 -17.88 -1.05
CA ARG A 63 -3.27 -16.55 -1.48
C ARG A 63 -2.88 -15.42 -0.52
N ASN A 64 -2.88 -15.68 0.79
CA ASN A 64 -2.56 -14.68 1.79
C ASN A 64 -1.04 -14.44 1.85
N VAL A 65 -0.24 -15.50 1.75
CA VAL A 65 1.24 -15.40 1.63
C VAL A 65 1.60 -14.62 0.37
N ILE A 66 1.07 -14.99 -0.80
CA ILE A 66 1.31 -14.26 -2.07
C ILE A 66 0.94 -12.77 -1.94
N ARG A 67 -0.25 -12.45 -1.39
CA ARG A 67 -0.69 -11.06 -1.18
C ARG A 67 0.23 -10.27 -0.24
N ASN A 68 0.87 -10.98 0.68
CA ASN A 68 1.78 -10.43 1.68
C ASN A 68 3.22 -10.24 1.19
N LEU A 69 3.59 -10.77 0.02
CA LEU A 69 4.92 -10.58 -0.60
C LEU A 69 5.26 -9.09 -0.78
N GLN A 70 6.55 -8.79 -0.73
CA GLN A 70 7.08 -7.42 -0.77
C GLN A 70 8.24 -7.36 -1.77
N PRO A 71 7.96 -7.25 -3.09
CA PRO A 71 8.95 -6.83 -4.06
C PRO A 71 9.49 -5.44 -3.69
N SER A 72 10.78 -5.21 -3.94
CA SER A 72 11.47 -3.95 -3.72
C SER A 72 11.06 -2.91 -4.77
N SER A 73 11.11 -1.62 -4.41
CA SER A 73 11.05 -0.52 -5.39
C SER A 73 12.23 -0.53 -6.37
N GLN A 74 13.32 -1.21 -6.01
CA GLN A 74 14.52 -1.39 -6.84
C GLN A 74 14.49 -2.70 -7.66
N ASP A 75 13.50 -3.57 -7.47
CA ASP A 75 13.40 -4.81 -8.27
C ASP A 75 12.94 -4.47 -9.70
N PRO A 76 13.49 -5.12 -10.74
CA PRO A 76 12.99 -4.97 -12.10
C PRO A 76 11.56 -5.49 -12.22
N ALA A 77 10.78 -4.89 -13.13
CA ALA A 77 9.40 -5.26 -13.38
C ALA A 77 9.23 -6.78 -13.67
N ILE A 78 8.44 -7.47 -12.85
CA ILE A 78 8.22 -8.92 -12.91
C ILE A 78 7.65 -9.31 -14.28
N PRO A 79 8.25 -10.27 -15.00
CA PRO A 79 7.78 -10.70 -16.32
C PRO A 79 6.31 -11.13 -16.35
N HIS A 80 5.66 -10.82 -17.48
CA HIS A 80 4.26 -11.14 -17.80
C HIS A 80 3.18 -10.51 -16.89
N LEU A 81 3.52 -9.76 -15.83
CA LEU A 81 2.55 -8.94 -15.09
C LEU A 81 2.29 -7.59 -15.80
N PRO A 82 1.13 -6.95 -15.57
CA PRO A 82 0.84 -5.62 -16.12
C PRO A 82 1.71 -4.58 -15.41
N LEU A 83 2.55 -3.88 -16.18
CA LEU A 83 3.20 -2.66 -15.75
C LEU A 83 2.23 -1.48 -15.92
N HIS A 84 2.18 -0.63 -14.90
CA HIS A 84 1.49 0.65 -14.90
C HIS A 84 2.52 1.75 -14.66
N LEU A 85 2.44 2.86 -15.40
CA LEU A 85 3.36 4.00 -15.25
C LEU A 85 2.66 5.23 -14.63
N ASP A 86 1.34 5.19 -14.51
CA ASP A 86 0.46 6.29 -14.06
C ASP A 86 0.04 6.15 -12.59
N ASN A 87 0.95 5.68 -11.72
CA ASN A 87 0.67 5.47 -10.30
C ASN A 87 1.19 6.62 -9.44
N ILE A 88 0.56 6.77 -8.27
CA ILE A 88 0.88 7.73 -7.22
C ILE A 88 1.34 6.93 -5.98
N LEU A 89 2.55 7.21 -5.51
CA LEU A 89 3.16 6.69 -4.28
C LEU A 89 2.95 7.71 -3.14
N CYS A 90 2.58 7.24 -1.96
CA CYS A 90 2.55 8.07 -0.74
C CYS A 90 3.93 8.08 -0.09
N LEU A 91 4.55 9.26 0.06
CA LEU A 91 5.92 9.40 0.57
C LEU A 91 5.99 9.11 2.08
N TYR A 92 4.94 9.43 2.85
CA TYR A 92 4.80 8.99 4.25
C TYR A 92 4.73 7.45 4.42
N CYS A 93 4.62 6.69 3.32
CA CYS A 93 4.66 5.24 3.31
C CYS A 93 5.92 4.64 2.65
N GLU A 94 6.84 5.44 2.12
CA GLU A 94 7.96 4.94 1.30
C GLU A 94 8.89 3.98 2.07
N ASP A 95 9.38 4.39 3.24
CA ASP A 95 10.21 3.56 4.14
C ASP A 95 9.44 2.41 4.82
N GLN A 96 8.12 2.38 4.71
CA GLN A 96 7.33 1.32 5.32
C GLN A 96 7.53 0.03 4.52
N LYS A 97 7.50 -1.13 5.20
CA LYS A 97 7.54 -2.45 4.53
C LYS A 97 6.43 -2.65 3.48
N ARG A 98 5.43 -1.77 3.41
CA ARG A 98 4.34 -1.77 2.42
C ARG A 98 4.07 -0.34 1.97
N PRO A 99 4.84 0.22 1.01
CA PRO A 99 4.52 1.51 0.43
C PRO A 99 3.11 1.52 -0.14
N TYR A 100 2.35 2.58 0.17
CA TYR A 100 1.01 2.76 -0.36
C TYR A 100 1.09 3.37 -1.75
N VAL A 101 0.55 2.64 -2.72
CA VAL A 101 0.53 3.02 -4.14
C VAL A 101 -0.89 2.85 -4.67
N CYS A 102 -1.37 3.82 -5.43
CA CYS A 102 -2.66 3.76 -6.12
C CYS A 102 -2.62 4.42 -7.51
N ARG A 103 -3.70 4.29 -8.28
CA ARG A 103 -3.89 4.91 -9.61
C ARG A 103 -5.05 5.91 -9.64
N SER A 104 -5.30 6.58 -8.52
CA SER A 104 -6.41 7.53 -8.39
C SER A 104 -6.11 8.58 -7.32
N GLU A 105 -6.17 9.85 -7.70
CA GLU A 105 -6.11 10.97 -6.76
C GLU A 105 -7.15 10.86 -5.65
N THR A 106 -8.35 10.36 -5.94
CA THR A 106 -9.41 10.18 -4.92
C THR A 106 -8.95 9.22 -3.84
N HIS A 107 -8.44 8.04 -4.22
CA HIS A 107 -7.93 7.06 -3.26
C HIS A 107 -6.67 7.57 -2.53
N MET A 108 -5.79 8.33 -3.19
CA MET A 108 -4.63 8.94 -2.50
C MET A 108 -5.07 10.00 -1.48
N ARG A 109 -6.08 10.82 -1.81
CA ARG A 109 -6.66 11.83 -0.91
C ARG A 109 -7.31 11.17 0.31
N GLU A 110 -8.05 10.08 0.08
CA GLU A 110 -8.65 9.26 1.14
C GLU A 110 -7.58 8.60 2.01
N HIS A 111 -6.52 8.05 1.43
CA HIS A 111 -5.38 7.48 2.16
C HIS A 111 -4.65 8.52 3.02
N LEU A 112 -4.27 9.66 2.43
CA LEU A 112 -3.63 10.77 3.16
C LEU A 112 -4.51 11.27 4.32
N HIS A 113 -5.83 11.28 4.14
CA HIS A 113 -6.77 11.66 5.19
C HIS A 113 -6.92 10.61 6.30
N LEU A 114 -7.17 9.35 5.94
CA LEU A 114 -7.52 8.28 6.89
C LEU A 114 -6.32 7.65 7.58
N VAL A 115 -5.14 7.65 6.95
CA VAL A 115 -3.91 7.01 7.48
C VAL A 115 -2.95 8.05 8.07
N HIS A 116 -2.85 9.23 7.45
CA HIS A 116 -1.90 10.28 7.86
C HIS A 116 -2.59 11.52 8.45
N GLY A 117 -3.90 11.46 8.71
CA GLY A 117 -4.69 12.53 9.32
C GLY A 117 -4.83 13.81 8.48
N ARG A 118 -4.31 13.82 7.23
CA ARG A 118 -4.18 15.04 6.44
C ARG A 118 -5.55 15.56 6.02
N GLN A 119 -5.91 16.76 6.45
CA GLN A 119 -7.15 17.38 5.98
C GLN A 119 -7.03 17.69 4.48
N SER A 120 -8.08 17.40 3.71
CA SER A 120 -8.20 17.93 2.36
C SER A 120 -8.42 19.45 2.43
N HIS A 121 -7.86 20.19 1.46
CA HIS A 121 -7.96 21.65 1.45
C HIS A 121 -9.41 22.15 1.53
N ARG A 122 -9.61 23.27 2.24
CA ARG A 122 -10.94 23.78 2.57
C ARG A 122 -11.77 23.99 1.31
N ARG A 123 -13.04 23.55 1.36
CA ARG A 123 -14.02 23.63 0.26
C ARG A 123 -14.03 25.04 -0.35
N GLY A 124 -13.49 25.17 -1.56
CA GLY A 124 -13.35 26.45 -2.28
C GLY A 124 -11.93 26.72 -2.77
N GLN A 125 -10.90 26.26 -2.05
CA GLN A 125 -9.53 26.29 -2.57
C GLN A 125 -9.36 25.25 -3.67
N ARG A 126 -8.94 25.72 -4.86
CA ARG A 126 -8.36 24.88 -5.92
C ARG A 126 -6.86 25.08 -5.92
N TYR A 127 -6.10 24.01 -6.10
CA TYR A 127 -4.69 24.13 -6.45
C TYR A 127 -4.59 24.69 -7.88
N GLU A 128 -3.71 25.66 -8.11
CA GLU A 128 -3.59 26.36 -9.40
C GLU A 128 -3.23 25.44 -10.56
N ASN A 129 -2.43 24.41 -10.28
CA ASN A 129 -1.82 23.52 -11.28
C ASN A 129 -2.43 22.10 -11.30
N GLY A 130 -3.33 21.79 -10.36
CA GLY A 130 -3.77 20.43 -10.05
C GLY A 130 -3.31 19.94 -8.66
N ILE A 131 -3.93 18.86 -8.19
CA ILE A 131 -3.68 18.32 -6.83
C ILE A 131 -2.41 17.48 -6.74
N LEU A 132 -1.99 16.86 -7.84
CA LEU A 132 -0.83 15.98 -7.87
C LEU A 132 0.47 16.80 -7.80
N GLU A 133 0.48 17.90 -8.55
CA GLU A 133 1.51 18.93 -8.63
C GLU A 133 1.69 19.63 -7.27
N ALA A 134 0.59 19.82 -6.53
CA ALA A 134 0.64 20.30 -5.16
C ALA A 134 1.26 19.26 -4.23
N TRP A 135 0.81 18.00 -4.27
CA TRP A 135 1.35 16.93 -3.44
C TRP A 135 2.84 16.63 -3.66
N GLN A 136 3.32 16.79 -4.90
CA GLN A 136 4.74 16.74 -5.24
C GLN A 136 5.50 17.91 -4.59
N LYS A 137 5.03 19.15 -4.76
CA LYS A 137 5.63 20.36 -4.17
C LYS A 137 5.62 20.35 -2.63
N GLU A 138 4.63 19.69 -2.03
CA GLU A 138 4.48 19.50 -0.59
C GLU A 138 5.29 18.31 -0.04
N GLY A 139 5.90 17.49 -0.90
CA GLY A 139 6.66 16.30 -0.49
C GLY A 139 5.81 15.17 0.13
N VAL A 140 4.50 15.11 -0.16
CA VAL A 140 3.60 14.09 0.42
C VAL A 140 3.31 12.91 -0.52
N ALA A 141 3.43 13.10 -1.83
CA ALA A 141 3.26 12.04 -2.82
C ALA A 141 4.19 12.19 -4.02
N CYS A 142 4.64 11.06 -4.57
CA CYS A 142 5.43 10.99 -5.79
C CYS A 142 4.61 10.37 -6.93
N ALA A 143 4.73 10.95 -8.12
CA ALA A 143 4.13 10.47 -9.37
C ALA A 143 4.86 11.14 -10.55
N PRO A 144 4.87 10.54 -11.76
CA PRO A 144 4.46 9.17 -12.06
C PRO A 144 5.43 8.14 -11.46
N VAL A 145 4.91 7.02 -10.94
CA VAL A 145 5.72 5.89 -10.44
C VAL A 145 5.40 4.61 -11.20
N ALA A 146 6.44 3.89 -11.65
CA ALA A 146 6.30 2.57 -12.27
C ALA A 146 5.93 1.51 -11.23
N CYS A 147 4.81 0.82 -11.43
CA CYS A 147 4.26 -0.15 -10.47
C CYS A 147 3.58 -1.33 -11.15
N GLN A 148 3.51 -2.45 -10.45
CA GLN A 148 2.82 -3.66 -10.88
C GLN A 148 1.79 -4.14 -9.84
N THR A 149 1.02 -5.18 -10.17
CA THR A 149 0.15 -5.88 -9.20
C THR A 149 0.12 -7.38 -9.47
N LEU A 150 0.16 -8.18 -8.40
CA LEU A 150 0.13 -9.64 -8.48
C LEU A 150 -1.26 -10.16 -8.90
N PHE A 151 -2.34 -9.49 -8.48
CA PHE A 151 -3.72 -9.93 -8.67
C PHE A 151 -4.59 -8.88 -9.38
N LYS A 152 -5.32 -9.30 -10.42
CA LYS A 152 -6.24 -8.41 -11.15
C LYS A 152 -7.52 -8.06 -10.37
N ALA A 153 -8.01 -8.93 -9.50
CA ALA A 153 -9.28 -8.77 -8.79
C ALA A 153 -9.23 -7.62 -7.76
N SER A 154 -10.19 -6.69 -7.84
CA SER A 154 -10.23 -5.43 -7.07
C SER A 154 -9.99 -5.62 -5.56
N SER A 155 -10.74 -6.53 -4.92
CA SER A 155 -10.67 -6.79 -3.46
C SER A 155 -9.32 -7.34 -2.96
N ASN A 156 -8.39 -7.67 -3.86
CA ASN A 156 -7.03 -8.11 -3.51
C ASN A 156 -5.95 -7.43 -4.38
N ARG A 157 -6.30 -6.36 -5.11
CA ARG A 157 -5.35 -5.63 -5.97
C ARG A 157 -4.52 -4.67 -5.11
N ARG A 158 -3.33 -5.12 -4.72
CA ARG A 158 -2.27 -4.27 -4.17
C ARG A 158 -1.29 -3.91 -5.28
N TYR A 159 -1.04 -2.62 -5.46
CA TYR A 159 0.09 -2.16 -6.28
C TYR A 159 1.37 -2.19 -5.44
N PHE A 160 2.51 -2.38 -6.09
CA PHE A 160 3.84 -2.22 -5.52
C PHE A 160 4.72 -1.48 -6.54
N PRO A 161 5.61 -0.58 -6.10
CA PRO A 161 6.58 0.05 -6.99
C PRO A 161 7.55 -1.01 -7.53
N VAL A 162 8.07 -0.77 -8.72
CA VAL A 162 9.16 -1.52 -9.33
C VAL A 162 10.10 -0.52 -9.98
N LEU A 163 11.34 -0.92 -10.24
CA LEU A 163 12.25 -0.14 -11.06
C LEU A 163 11.57 0.12 -12.40
N ALA A 164 11.44 1.39 -12.79
CA ALA A 164 10.96 1.74 -14.11
C ALA A 164 11.89 1.08 -15.13
N PRO A 165 11.37 0.46 -16.22
CA PRO A 165 12.22 0.11 -17.34
C PRO A 165 12.96 1.37 -17.75
N GLU A 166 14.27 1.26 -17.96
CA GLU A 166 14.98 2.24 -18.77
C GLU A 166 14.33 2.19 -20.16
N LEU A 167 13.36 3.09 -20.37
CA LEU A 167 12.95 3.47 -21.69
C LEU A 167 14.21 4.03 -22.33
N GLU A 168 14.87 3.21 -23.15
CA GLU A 168 16.08 3.60 -23.86
C GLU A 168 15.82 4.99 -24.43
N SER A 169 16.47 5.98 -23.84
CA SER A 169 16.49 7.31 -24.40
C SER A 169 17.18 7.12 -25.75
N THR A 170 16.39 7.09 -26.82
CA THR A 170 16.87 7.26 -28.18
C THR A 170 17.37 8.70 -28.29
N SER A 171 18.48 8.97 -27.60
CA SER A 171 19.44 9.98 -27.96
C SER A 171 19.80 9.65 -29.39
N VAL A 172 19.12 10.32 -30.31
CA VAL A 172 19.39 10.24 -31.73
C VAL A 172 20.84 10.64 -31.86
N SER A 173 21.71 9.67 -32.16
CA SER A 173 23.11 9.93 -32.44
C SER A 173 23.17 10.83 -33.64
N GLU A 174 23.37 12.14 -33.41
CA GLU A 174 23.49 13.10 -34.50
C GLU A 174 24.64 12.67 -35.42
N PRO A 175 24.46 12.76 -36.74
CA PRO A 175 25.38 12.15 -37.68
C PRO A 175 26.75 12.81 -37.61
N ILE A 176 27.79 11.97 -37.66
CA ILE A 176 29.19 12.38 -37.73
C ILE A 176 29.38 13.42 -38.84
N SER A 177 29.96 14.57 -38.52
CA SER A 177 30.50 15.53 -39.49
C SER A 177 31.71 16.25 -38.90
N SER A 178 32.81 16.07 -39.63
CA SER A 178 34.22 16.33 -39.32
C SER A 178 34.63 17.65 -38.64
N GLU A 179 35.69 17.51 -37.82
CA GLU A 179 36.89 18.37 -37.77
C GLU A 179 36.74 19.90 -37.58
N ILE A 180 37.37 20.42 -36.52
CA ILE A 180 38.63 21.20 -36.66
C ILE A 180 39.35 21.31 -35.29
N SER A 181 40.68 21.42 -35.35
CA SER A 181 41.58 21.59 -34.20
C SER A 181 41.43 22.95 -33.50
N HIS A 182 41.67 23.02 -32.17
CA HIS A 182 42.77 23.79 -31.54
C HIS A 182 42.54 24.01 -30.02
N ALA A 183 43.60 23.79 -29.23
CA ALA A 183 43.76 24.30 -27.86
C ALA A 183 44.68 25.55 -27.88
N PRO A 184 44.69 26.45 -26.86
CA PRO A 184 45.43 26.14 -25.62
C PRO A 184 44.98 26.83 -24.27
N ALA A 185 45.15 26.08 -23.17
CA ALA A 185 45.84 26.41 -21.90
C ALA A 185 45.50 27.64 -20.96
N LEU A 186 45.54 27.35 -19.64
CA LEU A 186 45.78 28.22 -18.44
C LEU A 186 44.63 29.19 -18.04
N THR A 187 44.38 29.57 -16.76
CA THR A 187 45.11 29.58 -15.45
C THR A 187 44.23 29.10 -14.27
N VAL A 188 44.70 28.44 -13.18
CA VAL A 188 45.19 28.97 -11.85
C VAL A 188 44.22 30.01 -11.21
N ASP A 189 43.71 29.94 -9.97
CA ASP A 189 43.87 29.08 -8.74
C ASP A 189 42.53 29.05 -7.91
N GLY A 190 42.34 28.56 -6.65
CA GLY A 190 43.17 27.89 -5.63
C GLY A 190 42.57 27.93 -4.18
N SER A 191 42.96 27.00 -3.28
CA SER A 191 42.62 26.88 -1.81
C SER A 191 41.14 26.62 -1.38
N GLY A 192 40.84 25.90 -0.29
CA GLY A 192 41.68 25.19 0.69
C GLY A 192 40.89 24.32 1.71
N GLU A 193 41.58 23.52 2.52
CA GLU A 193 41.04 22.53 3.48
C GLU A 193 40.60 23.11 4.85
N LEU A 194 39.80 22.35 5.63
CA LEU A 194 40.09 22.03 7.05
C LEU A 194 39.18 20.92 7.63
N ASP A 195 39.58 20.36 8.77
CA ASP A 195 39.26 19.01 9.25
C ASP A 195 38.21 18.87 10.38
N ALA A 196 37.76 17.61 10.54
CA ALA A 196 37.42 16.89 11.78
C ALA A 196 36.21 17.27 12.69
N GLY A 197 35.58 16.22 13.23
CA GLY A 197 35.63 16.07 14.71
C GLY A 197 34.35 15.82 15.52
N ALA A 198 33.77 14.62 15.42
CA ALA A 198 33.15 13.85 16.53
C ALA A 198 32.30 14.52 17.65
N SER A 199 30.98 14.24 17.60
CA SER A 199 30.20 13.48 18.61
C SER A 199 29.88 14.01 20.04
N SER A 200 28.68 13.62 20.50
CA SER A 200 28.19 13.49 21.89
C SER A 200 27.63 14.74 22.60
N GLY A 201 26.49 14.55 23.29
CA GLY A 201 25.73 15.62 23.96
C GLY A 201 24.32 15.20 24.42
N TYR A 202 24.19 14.01 25.01
CA TYR A 202 22.89 13.40 25.34
C TYR A 202 22.26 14.04 26.60
N LEU A 203 21.20 14.84 26.45
CA LEU A 203 20.36 15.31 27.57
C LEU A 203 18.87 15.09 27.25
N GLN A 204 18.32 14.03 27.83
CA GLN A 204 16.98 13.52 27.55
C GLN A 204 15.97 14.08 28.57
N SER A 205 15.30 15.18 28.24
CA SER A 205 14.26 15.79 29.10
C SER A 205 12.95 14.98 29.05
N SER A 206 12.77 14.07 30.01
CA SER A 206 11.65 13.13 30.08
C SER A 206 10.41 13.70 30.77
N LEU A 207 9.79 14.75 30.22
CA LEU A 207 8.54 15.36 30.73
C LEU A 207 7.41 15.70 29.70
N PRO A 208 7.29 15.10 28.49
CA PRO A 208 6.19 15.43 27.56
C PRO A 208 5.00 14.45 27.55
N LEU A 209 5.04 13.33 28.29
CA LEU A 209 4.04 12.25 28.13
C LEU A 209 2.86 12.37 29.10
N GLU A 210 3.11 12.68 30.37
CA GLU A 210 2.06 12.75 31.40
C GLU A 210 1.09 13.91 31.15
N THR A 211 1.62 15.07 30.77
CA THR A 211 0.84 16.26 30.37
C THR A 211 -0.07 15.98 29.16
N LEU A 212 0.41 15.18 28.20
CA LEU A 212 -0.37 14.80 27.01
C LEU A 212 -1.48 13.79 27.35
N ILE A 213 -1.26 12.91 28.34
CA ILE A 213 -2.31 12.02 28.87
C ILE A 213 -3.39 12.85 29.58
N GLU A 214 -3.00 13.79 30.43
CA GLU A 214 -3.93 14.64 31.18
C GLU A 214 -4.79 15.53 30.26
N GLU A 215 -4.20 16.15 29.23
CA GLU A 215 -4.94 16.92 28.20
C GLU A 215 -6.02 16.05 27.50
N LYS A 216 -5.72 14.78 27.22
CA LYS A 216 -6.67 13.88 26.53
C LYS A 216 -7.77 13.37 27.46
N LEU A 217 -7.50 13.18 28.74
CA LEU A 217 -8.53 12.86 29.74
C LEU A 217 -9.51 14.04 29.91
N ILE A 218 -8.99 15.27 29.98
CA ILE A 218 -9.81 16.50 30.07
C ILE A 218 -10.67 16.68 28.81
N GLN A 219 -10.12 16.45 27.61
CA GLN A 219 -10.90 16.49 26.36
C GLN A 219 -12.00 15.43 26.30
N ALA A 220 -11.75 14.22 26.80
CA ALA A 220 -12.76 13.17 26.86
C ALA A 220 -13.92 13.52 27.82
N ALA A 221 -13.61 14.08 29.00
CA ALA A 221 -14.60 14.52 29.98
C ALA A 221 -15.51 15.64 29.42
N HIS A 222 -14.94 16.64 28.75
CA HIS A 222 -15.71 17.73 28.13
C HIS A 222 -16.66 17.25 27.03
N LEU A 223 -16.27 16.26 26.22
CA LEU A 223 -17.14 15.67 25.20
C LEU A 223 -18.33 14.91 25.84
N ALA A 224 -18.07 14.14 26.91
CA ALA A 224 -19.11 13.40 27.62
C ALA A 224 -20.15 14.29 28.33
N ALA A 225 -19.76 15.51 28.73
CA ALA A 225 -20.62 16.44 29.46
C ALA A 225 -21.67 17.19 28.59
N THR A 226 -21.73 16.95 27.28
CA THR A 226 -22.59 17.73 26.36
C THR A 226 -24.00 17.14 26.26
N PRO A 227 -25.08 17.82 26.73
CA PRO A 227 -26.44 17.25 26.70
C PRO A 227 -27.02 17.26 25.29
N ALA A 228 -27.31 16.08 24.73
CA ALA A 228 -27.89 15.94 23.39
C ALA A 228 -29.39 16.31 23.38
N GLN A 229 -29.71 17.58 23.13
CA GLN A 229 -31.10 18.02 22.98
C GLN A 229 -31.70 17.61 21.63
N HIS A 230 -32.55 16.58 21.69
CA HIS A 230 -33.82 16.48 20.97
C HIS A 230 -33.79 16.43 19.42
N THR A 231 -33.65 15.23 18.86
CA THR A 231 -34.28 14.87 17.57
C THR A 231 -35.02 13.53 17.68
N GLN A 232 -35.95 13.47 18.65
CA GLN A 232 -36.78 12.32 18.93
C GLN A 232 -37.92 12.18 17.90
N ASP A 233 -37.60 11.88 16.63
CA ASP A 233 -38.64 11.52 15.63
C ASP A 233 -38.14 10.73 14.39
N GLN A 234 -37.05 9.95 14.52
CA GLN A 234 -36.60 9.06 13.43
C GLN A 234 -36.15 7.66 13.91
N LEU A 235 -36.68 7.21 15.04
CA LEU A 235 -36.31 5.91 15.65
C LEU A 235 -37.15 4.73 15.14
N GLN A 236 -37.29 4.58 13.81
CA GLN A 236 -37.78 3.31 13.23
C GLN A 236 -37.29 3.11 11.78
N ARG A 237 -36.00 2.79 11.65
CA ARG A 237 -35.47 2.14 10.45
C ARG A 237 -34.51 1.05 10.88
N GLU A 238 -35.01 -0.19 10.96
CA GLU A 238 -34.17 -1.34 11.24
C GLU A 238 -33.18 -1.54 10.08
N VAL A 239 -31.94 -1.09 10.30
CA VAL A 239 -30.81 -1.42 9.42
C VAL A 239 -30.40 -2.85 9.74
N SER A 240 -31.10 -3.82 9.13
CA SER A 240 -30.74 -5.23 9.19
C SER A 240 -29.25 -5.40 8.86
N PRO A 241 -28.40 -5.88 9.80
CA PRO A 241 -26.96 -5.88 9.58
C PRO A 241 -26.58 -6.73 8.38
N THR A 242 -25.63 -6.25 7.57
CA THR A 242 -25.20 -6.98 6.39
C THR A 242 -24.49 -8.28 6.79
N SER A 243 -24.46 -9.25 5.88
CA SER A 243 -23.77 -10.54 6.09
C SER A 243 -22.32 -10.37 6.60
N GLU A 244 -21.62 -9.34 6.13
CA GLU A 244 -20.25 -9.04 6.55
C GLU A 244 -20.17 -8.44 7.98
N GLN A 245 -21.15 -7.65 8.40
CA GLN A 245 -21.25 -7.14 9.78
C GLN A 245 -21.52 -8.28 10.78
N TYR A 246 -22.46 -9.18 10.46
CA TYR A 246 -22.67 -10.41 11.25
C TYR A 246 -21.39 -11.23 11.35
N ARG A 247 -20.67 -11.39 10.23
CA ARG A 247 -19.43 -12.15 10.18
C ARG A 247 -18.30 -11.52 10.99
N TRP A 248 -18.24 -10.18 11.06
CA TRP A 248 -17.26 -9.46 11.89
C TRP A 248 -17.56 -9.61 13.39
N ILE A 249 -18.84 -9.47 13.78
CA ILE A 249 -19.31 -9.66 15.17
C ILE A 249 -19.10 -11.10 15.64
N GLN A 250 -19.28 -12.09 14.75
CA GLN A 250 -18.98 -13.51 15.05
C GLN A 250 -17.48 -13.78 15.15
N PHE A 251 -16.66 -13.24 14.24
CA PHE A 251 -15.21 -13.47 14.24
C PHE A 251 -14.47 -12.88 15.44
N THR A 252 -14.99 -11.77 15.99
CA THR A 252 -14.42 -11.07 17.15
C THR A 252 -14.92 -11.60 18.50
N GLU A 253 -15.81 -12.61 18.50
CA GLU A 253 -16.44 -13.21 19.69
C GLU A 253 -17.05 -12.22 20.69
N TRP A 254 -17.42 -11.00 20.28
CA TRP A 254 -18.02 -9.98 21.18
C TRP A 254 -19.25 -10.53 21.94
N GLY A 255 -20.03 -11.44 21.35
CA GLY A 255 -21.16 -12.09 22.03
C GLY A 255 -20.76 -12.97 23.22
N ARG A 256 -19.55 -13.55 23.23
CA ARG A 256 -18.98 -14.24 24.41
C ARG A 256 -18.37 -13.26 25.38
N TYR A 257 -17.52 -12.35 24.87
CA TYR A 257 -16.85 -11.35 25.70
C TYR A 257 -17.85 -10.51 26.52
N LEU A 258 -18.96 -10.08 25.92
CA LEU A 258 -20.00 -9.29 26.58
C LEU A 258 -20.95 -10.14 27.46
N ALA A 259 -20.89 -11.47 27.38
CA ALA A 259 -21.60 -12.37 28.28
C ALA A 259 -20.80 -12.63 29.57
N GLU A 260 -19.46 -12.71 29.47
CA GLU A 260 -18.55 -12.78 30.62
C GLU A 260 -18.33 -11.40 31.27
N TYR A 261 -18.25 -10.34 30.47
CA TYR A 261 -18.01 -8.95 30.88
C TYR A 261 -19.19 -8.05 30.47
N PRO A 262 -20.35 -8.13 31.16
CA PRO A 262 -21.51 -7.34 30.83
C PRO A 262 -21.20 -5.83 30.99
N LEU A 263 -21.58 -5.02 29.99
CA LEU A 263 -21.23 -3.59 29.93
C LEU A 263 -21.66 -2.78 31.17
N LYS A 264 -22.71 -3.21 31.89
CA LYS A 264 -23.13 -2.61 33.18
C LYS A 264 -22.10 -2.77 34.30
N ALA A 265 -21.20 -3.75 34.24
CA ALA A 265 -20.09 -3.90 35.18
C ALA A 265 -18.94 -2.95 34.81
N ALA A 266 -18.62 -2.83 33.52
CA ALA A 266 -17.61 -1.88 33.03
C ALA A 266 -18.00 -0.41 33.31
N ALA A 267 -19.30 -0.08 33.19
CA ALA A 267 -19.81 1.26 33.51
C ALA A 267 -19.57 1.67 34.98
N ARG A 268 -19.60 0.71 35.93
CA ARG A 268 -19.35 0.97 37.36
C ARG A 268 -17.90 1.30 37.70
N LEU A 269 -16.97 1.12 36.76
CA LEU A 269 -15.58 1.58 36.90
C LEU A 269 -15.41 3.07 36.56
N LEU A 270 -16.51 3.75 36.21
CA LEU A 270 -16.58 5.20 35.97
C LEU A 270 -17.44 5.93 37.02
N ASP A 271 -17.92 5.23 38.05
CA ASP A 271 -18.59 5.83 39.20
C ASP A 271 -17.55 6.58 40.05
N LEU A 272 -17.31 7.85 39.69
CA LEU A 272 -16.49 8.80 40.46
C LEU A 272 -17.06 8.96 41.89
N PRO A 273 -16.22 9.24 42.90
CA PRO A 273 -16.68 9.38 44.28
C PRO A 273 -17.66 10.55 44.40
N SER A 274 -18.88 10.26 44.82
CA SER A 274 -19.87 11.27 45.21
C SER A 274 -19.38 11.99 46.47
N GLU A 275 -19.12 13.30 46.38
CA GLU A 275 -18.96 14.12 47.58
C GLU A 275 -20.31 14.23 48.31
N GLU A 276 -20.32 13.88 49.60
CA GLU A 276 -21.50 13.97 50.46
C GLU A 276 -21.69 15.42 50.96
N SER A 277 -22.94 15.81 51.24
CA SER A 277 -23.35 17.08 51.87
C SER A 277 -24.70 16.94 52.57
#